data_AF-A0A1A7R5Y3-F1
#
_entry.id   AF-A0A1A7R5Y3-F1
#
_cell.length_a   1.000
_cell.length_b   1.000
_cell.length_c   1.000
_cell.angle_alpha   90.00
_cell.angle_beta   90.00
_cell.angle_gamma   90.00
#
_symmetry.space_group_name_H-M   'P 1'
#
loop_
_entity.id
_entity.type
_entity.pdbx_description
1 polymer ?
#
loop_
_entity_poly.entity_id
_entity_poly.type
_entity_poly.pdbx_seq_one_letter_code
_entity_poly.pdbx_strand_id
1 'polypeptide(L)'
;MNNRPYTNNEIQEKISAAAKNLSDADLDKLCKKDHSKVMFDINMPLFLRVPEHFTDAEKSAAVKDKKDQDRWTWEYEFKRNGFIYAISTQWYARNDEYVQRWLQKVQ
;
A
#
# COMPACT_ATOMS: atom_id res chain seq x y z
N MET A 1 -2.50 -19.95 18.31
CA MET A 1 -1.95 -18.59 18.44
C MET A 1 -1.46 -18.16 17.07
N ASN A 2 -1.90 -17.00 16.59
CA ASN A 2 -1.54 -16.50 15.27
C ASN A 2 -0.17 -15.82 15.38
N ASN A 3 0.92 -16.57 15.16
CA ASN A 3 2.31 -16.06 15.26
C ASN A 3 2.67 -15.20 14.03
N ARG A 4 1.84 -14.22 13.70
CA ARG A 4 2.17 -13.22 12.68
C ARG A 4 3.13 -12.20 13.28
N PRO A 5 4.20 -11.81 12.56
CA PRO A 5 5.18 -10.85 13.07
C PRO A 5 4.63 -9.43 13.19
N TYR A 6 3.60 -9.11 12.40
CA TYR A 6 2.92 -7.83 12.38
C TYR A 6 1.42 -8.03 12.20
N THR A 7 0.63 -7.18 12.84
CA THR A 7 -0.79 -6.98 12.54
C THR A 7 -0.97 -6.29 11.18
N ASN A 8 -2.17 -6.37 10.60
CA ASN A 8 -2.45 -5.71 9.31
C ASN A 8 -2.20 -4.20 9.37
N ASN A 9 -2.52 -3.55 10.49
CA ASN A 9 -2.29 -2.12 10.71
C ASN A 9 -0.79 -1.81 10.78
N GLU A 10 -0.02 -2.61 11.51
CA GLU A 10 1.45 -2.45 11.57
C GLU A 10 2.11 -2.64 10.21
N ILE A 11 1.62 -3.57 9.38
CA ILE A 11 2.10 -3.73 8.00
C ILE A 11 1.85 -2.45 7.22
N GLN A 12 0.64 -1.91 7.27
CA GLN A 12 0.26 -0.71 6.52
C GLN A 12 1.07 0.51 6.96
N GLU A 13 1.23 0.70 8.27
CA GLU A 13 2.01 1.79 8.84
C GLU A 13 3.49 1.69 8.44
N LYS A 14 4.12 0.52 8.67
CA LYS A 14 5.55 0.32 8.40
C LYS A 14 5.88 0.46 6.92
N ILE A 15 5.05 -0.10 6.04
CA ILE A 15 5.25 0.00 4.60
C ILE A 15 5.10 1.45 4.14
N SER A 16 4.06 2.15 4.58
CA SER A 16 3.84 3.55 4.21
C SER A 16 4.95 4.46 4.73
N ALA A 17 5.45 4.21 5.94
CA ALA A 17 6.58 4.93 6.50
C ALA A 17 7.87 4.71 5.69
N ALA A 18 8.20 3.45 5.35
CA ALA A 18 9.37 3.13 4.54
C ALA A 18 9.26 3.70 3.10
N ALA A 19 8.05 3.66 2.52
CA ALA A 19 7.80 4.13 1.16
C ALA A 19 8.12 5.62 0.96
N LYS A 20 8.00 6.45 2.02
CA LYS A 20 8.36 7.88 1.97
C LYS A 20 9.81 8.13 1.57
N ASN A 21 10.72 7.17 1.82
CA ASN A 21 12.15 7.29 1.55
C ASN A 21 12.58 6.69 0.21
N LEU A 22 11.67 6.07 -0.53
CA LEU A 22 11.99 5.45 -1.82
C LEU A 22 12.24 6.48 -2.92
N SER A 23 12.80 6.04 -4.04
CA SER A 23 12.81 6.85 -5.27
C SER A 23 11.40 6.92 -5.88
N ASP A 24 11.13 7.95 -6.69
CA ASP A 24 9.86 8.06 -7.40
C ASP A 24 9.65 6.89 -8.36
N ALA A 25 10.73 6.40 -8.99
CA ALA A 25 10.69 5.25 -9.87
C ALA A 25 10.31 3.95 -9.13
N ASP A 26 10.71 3.79 -7.87
CA ASP A 26 10.32 2.63 -7.06
C ASP A 26 8.89 2.74 -6.54
N LEU A 27 8.46 3.94 -6.14
CA LEU A 27 7.05 4.20 -5.81
C LEU A 27 6.13 3.90 -7.00
N ASP A 28 6.51 4.30 -8.21
CA ASP A 28 5.77 4.01 -9.44
C ASP A 28 5.61 2.51 -9.70
N LYS A 29 6.61 1.69 -9.32
CA LYS A 29 6.50 0.24 -9.42
C LYS A 29 5.51 -0.30 -8.40
N LEU A 30 5.46 0.23 -7.17
CA LEU A 30 4.51 -0.19 -6.14
C LEU A 30 3.04 0.17 -6.49
N CYS A 31 2.81 1.07 -7.44
CA CYS A 31 1.51 1.34 -8.04
C CYS A 31 1.11 0.36 -9.15
N LYS A 32 1.93 -0.65 -9.48
CA LYS A 32 1.66 -1.62 -10.54
C LYS A 32 1.33 -2.99 -9.95
N LYS A 33 0.17 -3.54 -10.33
CA LYS A 33 -0.32 -4.86 -9.89
C LYS A 33 0.75 -5.96 -9.98
N ASP A 34 1.39 -6.11 -11.13
CA ASP A 34 2.32 -7.23 -11.36
C ASP A 34 3.56 -7.13 -10.48
N HIS A 35 4.04 -5.90 -10.24
CA HIS A 35 5.15 -5.68 -9.33
C HIS A 35 4.75 -5.95 -7.88
N SER A 36 3.57 -5.46 -7.44
CA SER A 36 3.04 -5.76 -6.11
C SER A 36 2.78 -7.25 -5.89
N LYS A 37 2.40 -7.99 -6.94
CA LYS A 37 2.25 -9.44 -6.91
C LYS A 37 3.58 -10.13 -6.65
N VAL A 38 4.64 -9.75 -7.36
CA VAL A 38 5.97 -10.32 -7.17
C VAL A 38 6.55 -9.95 -5.80
N MET A 39 6.36 -8.71 -5.36
CA MET A 39 7.01 -8.19 -4.17
C MET A 39 6.29 -8.54 -2.87
N PHE A 40 4.96 -8.62 -2.88
CA PHE A 40 4.12 -8.77 -1.67
C PHE A 40 3.09 -9.89 -1.76
N ASP A 41 2.99 -10.60 -2.89
CA ASP A 41 1.92 -11.57 -3.15
C ASP A 41 0.49 -10.96 -3.10
N ILE A 42 0.37 -9.70 -3.53
CA ILE A 42 -0.90 -8.95 -3.62
C ILE A 42 -1.35 -8.87 -5.08
N ASN A 43 -2.62 -9.20 -5.35
CA ASN A 43 -3.18 -9.24 -6.72
C ASN A 43 -3.70 -7.88 -7.23
N MET A 44 -3.21 -6.78 -6.67
CA MET A 44 -3.56 -5.40 -6.98
C MET A 44 -2.37 -4.48 -6.69
N PRO A 45 -2.35 -3.23 -7.19
CA PRO A 45 -1.38 -2.24 -6.76
C PRO A 45 -1.29 -2.15 -5.24
N LEU A 46 -0.08 -2.16 -4.70
CA LEU A 46 0.15 -1.96 -3.28
C LEU A 46 -0.31 -0.56 -2.86
N PHE A 47 0.07 0.44 -3.67
CA PHE A 47 -0.38 1.81 -3.49
C PHE A 47 -1.34 2.23 -4.60
N LEU A 48 -2.48 2.79 -4.19
CA LEU A 48 -3.30 3.63 -5.05
C LEU A 48 -2.72 5.04 -5.01
N ARG A 49 -2.49 5.64 -6.18
CA ARG A 49 -2.02 7.02 -6.31
C ARG A 49 -3.12 7.88 -6.92
N VAL A 50 -3.44 8.98 -6.27
CA VAL A 50 -4.36 10.00 -6.79
C VAL A 50 -3.76 11.40 -6.69
N PRO A 51 -4.20 12.36 -7.50
CA PRO A 51 -3.79 13.76 -7.36
C PRO A 51 -4.09 14.33 -5.97
N GLU A 52 -3.22 15.19 -5.45
CA GLU A 52 -3.39 15.81 -4.12
C GLU A 52 -4.61 16.71 -3.97
N HIS A 53 -5.18 17.18 -5.08
CA HIS A 53 -6.37 18.02 -5.09
C HIS A 53 -7.68 17.22 -5.13
N PHE A 54 -7.63 15.89 -5.07
CA PHE A 54 -8.84 15.08 -4.93
C PHE A 54 -9.59 15.47 -3.65
N THR A 55 -10.88 15.71 -3.80
CA THR A 55 -11.82 15.91 -2.70
C THR A 55 -12.00 14.62 -1.88
N ASP A 56 -12.54 14.75 -0.67
CA ASP A 56 -12.82 13.57 0.18
C ASP A 56 -13.79 12.59 -0.49
N ALA A 57 -14.74 13.09 -1.28
CA ALA A 57 -15.66 12.25 -2.06
C ALA A 57 -14.93 11.47 -3.15
N GLU A 58 -14.02 12.12 -3.89
CA GLU A 58 -13.19 11.46 -4.91
C GLU A 58 -12.22 10.44 -4.29
N LYS A 59 -11.61 10.77 -3.14
CA LYS A 59 -10.78 9.85 -2.36
C LYS A 59 -11.58 8.63 -1.90
N SER A 60 -12.78 8.83 -1.37
CA SER A 60 -13.68 7.76 -0.91
C SER A 60 -14.13 6.85 -2.05
N ALA A 61 -14.37 7.41 -3.25
CA ALA A 61 -14.70 6.63 -4.43
C ALA A 61 -13.48 5.85 -4.98
N ALA A 62 -12.29 6.46 -4.96
CA ALA A 62 -11.09 5.88 -5.60
C ALA A 62 -10.57 4.61 -4.91
N VAL A 63 -10.84 4.42 -3.62
CA VAL A 63 -10.36 3.24 -2.87
C VAL A 63 -11.22 2.00 -3.05
N LYS A 64 -12.39 2.13 -3.69
CA LYS A 64 -13.35 1.04 -3.89
C LYS A 64 -13.11 0.33 -5.20
N ASP A 65 -13.33 -0.99 -5.21
CA ASP A 65 -13.41 -1.76 -6.45
C ASP A 65 -14.81 -1.69 -7.09
N LYS A 66 -14.99 -2.38 -8.22
CA LYS A 66 -16.27 -2.47 -8.94
C LYS A 66 -17.41 -3.13 -8.15
N LYS A 67 -17.14 -3.66 -6.96
CA LYS A 67 -18.11 -4.28 -6.04
C LYS A 67 -18.26 -3.47 -4.74
N ASP A 68 -17.86 -2.19 -4.76
CA ASP A 68 -17.88 -1.27 -3.63
C ASP A 68 -17.10 -1.76 -2.40
N GLN A 69 -16.08 -2.61 -2.61
CA GLN A 69 -15.20 -3.07 -1.53
C GLN A 69 -13.98 -2.18 -1.41
N ASP A 70 -13.67 -1.72 -0.20
CA ASP A 70 -12.47 -0.93 0.09
C ASP A 70 -11.22 -1.81 -0.08
N ARG A 71 -10.42 -1.47 -1.10
CA ARG A 71 -9.18 -2.17 -1.45
C ARG A 71 -7.94 -1.45 -0.96
N TRP A 72 -8.08 -0.16 -0.68
CA TRP A 72 -7.05 0.71 -0.11
C TRP A 72 -7.63 1.52 1.05
N THR A 73 -6.75 2.03 1.91
CA THR A 73 -7.10 2.93 3.01
C THR A 73 -6.23 4.18 2.98
N TRP A 74 -6.84 5.32 3.35
CA TRP A 74 -6.18 6.61 3.52
C TRP A 74 -5.61 6.80 4.94
N GLU A 75 -5.84 5.86 5.86
CA GLU A 75 -5.40 5.96 7.27
C GLU A 75 -3.88 6.16 7.41
N TYR A 76 -3.11 5.50 6.54
CA TYR A 76 -1.64 5.56 6.51
C TYR A 76 -1.12 6.31 5.28
N GLU A 77 -1.89 7.27 4.77
CA GLU A 77 -1.54 7.97 3.55
C GLU A 77 -0.26 8.81 3.67
N PHE A 78 0.36 9.07 2.52
CA PHE A 78 1.43 10.04 2.42
C PHE A 78 1.36 10.81 1.10
N LYS A 79 1.99 11.99 1.12
CA LYS A 79 2.03 12.94 0.02
C LYS A 79 3.41 13.01 -0.59
N ARG A 80 3.48 13.05 -1.93
CA ARG A 80 4.74 13.20 -2.66
C ARG A 80 4.50 13.66 -4.09
N ASN A 81 5.21 14.71 -4.50
CA ASN A 81 5.20 15.25 -5.87
C ASN A 81 3.79 15.53 -6.42
N GLY A 82 2.90 16.09 -5.58
CA GLY A 82 1.54 16.44 -5.99
C GLY A 82 0.55 15.26 -6.03
N PHE A 83 0.92 14.12 -5.45
CA PHE A 83 0.08 12.94 -5.33
C PHE A 83 -0.07 12.47 -3.88
N ILE A 84 -1.24 11.90 -3.57
CA ILE A 84 -1.53 11.18 -2.32
C ILE A 84 -1.53 9.68 -2.64
N TYR A 85 -0.92 8.92 -1.75
CA TYR A 85 -0.82 7.47 -1.85
C TYR A 85 -1.61 6.80 -0.73
N ALA A 86 -2.53 5.90 -1.08
CA ALA A 86 -3.24 5.02 -0.14
C ALA A 86 -2.70 3.60 -0.23
N ILE A 87 -2.64 2.90 0.90
CA ILE A 87 -2.10 1.54 0.99
C ILE A 87 -3.19 0.48 0.93
N SER A 88 -2.89 -0.67 0.32
CA SER A 88 -3.82 -1.78 0.23
C SER A 88 -4.23 -2.30 1.61
N THR A 89 -5.49 -2.72 1.73
CA THR A 89 -6.06 -3.32 2.94
C THR A 89 -5.88 -4.84 3.01
N GLN A 90 -5.48 -5.49 1.90
CA GLN A 90 -5.43 -6.95 1.80
C GLN A 90 -4.13 -7.54 2.33
N TRP A 91 -4.15 -7.93 3.61
CA TRP A 91 -3.01 -8.60 4.25
C TRP A 91 -3.45 -9.91 4.91
N TYR A 92 -2.83 -10.99 4.45
CA TYR A 92 -3.02 -12.35 4.95
C TYR A 92 -1.70 -12.88 5.51
N ALA A 93 -1.75 -13.95 6.31
CA ALA A 93 -0.55 -14.56 6.91
C ALA A 93 0.53 -14.93 5.88
N ARG A 94 0.14 -15.33 4.66
CA ARG A 94 1.09 -15.65 3.59
C ARG A 94 1.91 -14.44 3.11
N ASN A 95 1.44 -13.22 3.34
CA ASN A 95 2.14 -12.01 2.94
C ASN A 95 3.27 -11.64 3.93
N ASP A 96 3.26 -12.20 5.15
CA ASP A 96 4.16 -11.78 6.23
C ASP A 96 5.65 -11.92 5.86
N GLU A 97 6.03 -13.04 5.23
CA GLU A 97 7.40 -13.29 4.78
C GLU A 97 7.87 -12.25 3.74
N TYR A 98 6.97 -11.85 2.82
CA TYR A 98 7.26 -10.85 1.81
C TYR A 98 7.44 -9.47 2.43
N VAL A 99 6.56 -9.10 3.36
CA VAL A 99 6.62 -7.83 4.08
C VAL A 99 7.92 -7.72 4.87
N GLN A 100 8.28 -8.76 5.64
CA GLN A 100 9.52 -8.78 6.41
C GLN A 100 10.75 -8.64 5.50
N ARG A 101 10.82 -9.43 4.42
CA ARG A 101 11.93 -9.37 3.46
C ARG A 101 12.04 -8.01 2.80
N TRP A 102 10.91 -7.38 2.47
CA TRP A 102 10.92 -6.07 1.86
C TRP A 102 11.37 -4.99 2.84
N LEU A 103 10.81 -4.96 4.06
CA LEU A 103 11.19 -4.01 5.10
C LEU A 103 12.69 -4.08 5.43
N GLN A 104 13.25 -5.29 5.53
CA GLN A 104 14.69 -5.48 5.75
C GLN A 104 15.59 -4.92 4.63
N LYS A 105 15.06 -4.74 3.41
CA LYS A 105 15.81 -4.21 2.26
C LYS A 105 15.73 -2.69 2.12
N VAL A 106 14.69 -2.08 2.68
CA VAL A 106 14.39 -0.65 2.51
C VAL A 106 14.62 0.17 3.79
N GLN A 107 14.86 -0.50 4.93
CA GLN A 107 15.25 0.11 6.20
C GLN A 107 16.76 0.33 6.29
#